data_AF-A0A7W1QX23-F1
#
_entry.id   AF-A0A7W1QX23-F1
#
_cell.length_a   1.000
_cell.length_b   1.000
_cell.length_c   1.000
_cell.angle_alpha   90.00
_cell.angle_beta   90.00
_cell.angle_gamma   90.00
#
_symmetry.space_group_name_H-M   'P 1'
#
loop_
_entity.id
_entity.type
_entity.pdbx_description
1 polymer ?
#
loop_
_entity_poly.entity_id
_entity_poly.type
_entity_poly.pdbx_seq_one_letter_code
_entity_poly.pdbx_strand_id
1 'polypeptide(L)'
;MNRYLYRTTTIFCLLLIAGGVNQVTLAQIKYPYAFDKTVSEPAIFGEGVISGGSFDSHPAFAPDGKTLYFVRSTPNFNFWTILVSQFKNGKWQTPEVAPFSGEYSDADPFITADGKKFFFISKRPVAGKEKTDTDIWMMEKTARGAWSEPQNLGACQQRRGRMVSDARQKWNALFRLGTQRRERRKRPLSLAFYRQQISRAGKLGRNSQHRV
;
A
#
# COMPACT_ATOMS: atom_id res chain seq x y z
N MET A 1 -56.02 2.29 -72.74
CA MET A 1 -56.84 1.39 -71.90
C MET A 1 -55.97 0.87 -70.75
N ASN A 2 -56.35 1.23 -69.52
CA ASN A 2 -55.78 0.89 -68.20
C ASN A 2 -54.72 -0.22 -68.13
N ARG A 3 -53.60 0.05 -67.43
CA ARG A 3 -53.19 -0.71 -66.23
C ARG A 3 -52.46 0.21 -65.23
N TYR A 4 -53.08 0.39 -64.07
CA TYR A 4 -52.55 1.06 -62.89
C TYR A 4 -51.42 0.22 -62.26
N LEU A 5 -50.23 0.81 -62.05
CA LEU A 5 -49.20 0.24 -61.19
C LEU A 5 -49.41 0.78 -59.76
N TYR A 6 -49.75 -0.10 -58.83
CA TYR A 6 -49.76 0.20 -57.39
C TYR A 6 -48.32 0.33 -56.88
N ARG A 7 -47.93 1.54 -56.48
CA ARG A 7 -46.69 1.79 -55.71
C ARG A 7 -46.99 1.59 -54.22
N THR A 8 -46.57 0.47 -53.64
CA THR A 8 -46.55 0.27 -52.19
C THR A 8 -45.44 1.11 -51.57
N THR A 9 -45.80 2.10 -50.77
CA THR A 9 -44.85 2.90 -49.98
C THR A 9 -44.84 2.33 -48.57
N THR A 10 -43.80 1.59 -48.21
CA THR A 10 -43.61 1.13 -46.82
C THR A 10 -42.67 2.11 -46.12
N ILE A 11 -43.21 2.93 -45.23
CA ILE A 11 -42.44 3.83 -44.36
C ILE A 11 -41.87 2.99 -43.22
N PHE A 12 -40.55 2.75 -43.24
CA PHE A 12 -39.83 2.20 -42.10
C PHE A 12 -39.52 3.35 -41.12
N CYS A 13 -40.33 3.46 -40.06
CA CYS A 13 -40.05 4.36 -38.95
C CYS A 13 -38.95 3.74 -38.07
N LEU A 14 -37.69 4.11 -38.31
CA LEU A 14 -36.56 3.82 -37.43
C LEU A 14 -36.56 4.81 -36.26
N LEU A 15 -37.17 4.43 -35.15
CA LEU A 15 -37.02 5.11 -33.86
C LEU A 15 -35.61 4.86 -33.31
N LEU A 16 -34.70 5.80 -33.56
CA LEU A 16 -33.39 5.86 -32.92
C LEU A 16 -33.57 6.29 -31.46
N ILE A 17 -33.61 5.32 -30.53
CA ILE A 17 -33.44 5.61 -29.10
C ILE A 17 -31.95 5.87 -28.88
N ALA A 18 -31.56 7.14 -28.94
CA ALA A 18 -30.24 7.59 -28.50
C ALA A 18 -30.18 7.52 -26.97
N GLY A 19 -29.94 6.33 -26.43
CA GLY A 19 -29.59 6.14 -25.02
C GLY A 19 -28.22 6.74 -24.76
N GLY A 20 -28.19 7.99 -24.28
CA GLY A 20 -26.97 8.65 -23.84
C GLY A 20 -26.36 7.90 -22.66
N VAL A 21 -25.23 7.22 -22.89
CA VAL A 21 -24.42 6.68 -21.81
C VAL A 21 -23.75 7.85 -21.11
N ASN A 22 -24.29 8.28 -19.98
CA ASN A 22 -23.62 9.25 -19.10
C ASN A 22 -22.33 8.59 -18.57
N GLN A 23 -21.19 8.96 -19.16
CA GLN A 23 -19.89 8.59 -18.62
C GLN A 23 -19.63 9.41 -17.36
N VAL A 24 -19.72 8.77 -16.20
CA VAL A 24 -19.25 9.35 -14.94
C VAL A 24 -17.72 9.43 -15.04
N THR A 25 -17.20 10.64 -15.26
CA THR A 25 -15.76 10.90 -15.17
C THR A 25 -15.37 10.96 -13.71
N LEU A 26 -14.60 9.97 -13.25
CA LEU A 26 -13.96 10.04 -11.94
C LEU A 26 -12.88 11.13 -12.02
N ALA A 27 -13.05 12.20 -11.24
CA ALA A 27 -11.98 13.17 -11.06
C ALA A 27 -10.73 12.45 -10.56
N GLN A 28 -9.62 12.57 -11.30
CA GLN A 28 -8.34 12.01 -10.86
C GLN A 28 -7.88 12.78 -9.62
N ILE A 29 -7.69 12.06 -8.51
CA ILE A 29 -7.08 12.64 -7.30
C ILE A 29 -5.64 13.05 -7.65
N LYS A 30 -5.39 14.36 -7.70
CA LYS A 30 -4.04 14.91 -7.91
C LYS A 30 -3.43 15.27 -6.56
N TYR A 31 -2.43 14.50 -6.13
CA TYR A 31 -1.68 14.80 -4.91
C TYR A 31 -0.77 16.02 -5.11
N PRO A 32 -0.50 16.80 -4.05
CA PRO A 32 0.25 18.06 -4.17
C PRO A 32 1.74 17.88 -4.52
N TYR A 33 2.26 16.66 -4.40
CA TYR A 33 3.61 16.25 -4.81
C TYR A 33 3.61 15.37 -6.07
N ALA A 34 2.46 15.18 -6.71
CA ALA A 34 2.39 14.42 -7.96
C ALA A 34 3.08 15.20 -9.08
N PHE A 35 3.89 14.52 -9.89
CA PHE A 35 4.46 15.12 -11.08
C PHE A 35 3.36 15.51 -12.07
N ASP A 36 3.46 16.72 -12.64
CA ASP A 36 2.51 17.23 -13.64
C ASP A 36 2.54 16.43 -14.95
N LYS A 37 3.65 15.73 -15.20
CA LYS A 37 3.85 14.88 -16.38
C LYS A 37 4.30 13.49 -15.93
N THR A 38 4.03 12.50 -16.77
CA THR A 38 4.59 11.16 -16.58
C THR A 38 6.11 11.24 -16.62
N VAL A 39 6.76 10.83 -15.54
CA VAL A 39 8.22 10.69 -15.49
C VAL A 39 8.62 9.38 -16.19
N SER A 40 9.58 9.46 -17.11
CA SER A 40 10.11 8.30 -17.85
C SER A 40 11.16 7.52 -17.05
N GLU A 41 11.71 8.14 -16.00
CA GLU A 41 12.77 7.60 -15.16
C GLU A 41 12.39 7.68 -13.68
N PRO A 42 12.94 6.80 -12.81
CA PRO A 42 12.75 6.93 -11.37
C PRO A 42 13.25 8.29 -10.87
N ALA A 43 12.42 8.99 -10.11
CA ALA A 43 12.78 10.24 -9.44
C ALA A 43 12.90 10.03 -7.93
N ILE A 44 13.82 10.75 -7.29
CA ILE A 44 13.96 10.74 -5.83
C ILE A 44 12.73 11.40 -5.21
N PHE A 45 12.08 10.70 -4.28
CA PHE A 45 10.90 11.21 -3.59
C PHE A 45 11.29 11.90 -2.29
N GLY A 46 10.94 13.19 -2.15
CA GLY A 46 11.23 13.96 -0.94
C GLY A 46 12.71 13.95 -0.58
N GLU A 47 13.58 14.27 -1.54
CA GLU A 47 15.04 14.25 -1.39
C GLU A 47 15.51 14.97 -0.12
N GLY A 48 16.45 14.35 0.60
CA GLY A 48 17.03 14.88 1.84
C GLY A 48 16.11 14.81 3.07
N VAL A 49 14.81 14.61 2.90
CA VAL A 49 13.82 14.58 4.00
C VAL A 49 13.23 13.18 4.17
N ILE A 50 12.65 12.63 3.11
CA ILE A 50 12.13 11.26 3.04
C ILE A 50 13.22 10.33 2.50
N SER A 51 13.90 10.73 1.43
CA SER A 51 15.00 9.97 0.83
C SER A 51 16.33 10.61 1.22
N GLY A 52 16.90 10.21 2.37
CA GLY A 52 18.10 10.83 2.96
C GLY A 52 19.23 9.86 3.35
N GLY A 53 19.22 8.63 2.83
CA GLY A 53 20.26 7.62 3.13
C GLY A 53 20.01 6.75 4.36
N SER A 54 18.85 6.89 5.01
CA SER A 54 18.40 5.99 6.07
C SER A 54 17.84 4.67 5.52
N PHE A 55 17.67 3.67 6.38
CA PHE A 55 17.09 2.37 6.03
C PHE A 55 15.56 2.41 6.04
N ASP A 56 15.00 3.20 5.11
CA ASP A 56 13.57 3.51 5.05
C ASP A 56 12.81 2.57 4.10
N SER A 57 11.60 2.17 4.46
CA SER A 57 10.78 1.20 3.73
C SER A 57 9.28 1.33 4.02
N HIS A 58 8.46 0.51 3.35
CA HIS A 58 7.02 0.36 3.60
C HIS A 58 6.23 1.69 3.72
N PRO A 59 6.25 2.56 2.68
CA PRO A 59 5.50 3.81 2.72
C PRO A 59 3.98 3.56 2.68
N ALA A 60 3.23 4.31 3.49
CA ALA A 60 1.79 4.32 3.54
C ALA A 60 1.26 5.76 3.58
N PHE A 61 0.60 6.18 2.51
CA PHE A 61 -0.04 7.49 2.44
C PHE A 61 -1.41 7.45 3.14
N ALA A 62 -1.70 8.47 3.94
CA ALA A 62 -3.06 8.67 4.40
C ALA A 62 -3.94 9.20 3.25
N PRO A 63 -5.27 8.99 3.30
CA PRO A 63 -6.18 9.44 2.23
C PRO A 63 -6.21 10.97 2.02
N ASP A 64 -5.73 11.75 2.99
CA ASP A 64 -5.58 13.20 2.84
C ASP A 64 -4.53 13.60 1.79
N GLY A 65 -3.69 12.65 1.35
CA GLY A 65 -2.64 12.89 0.37
C GLY A 65 -1.56 13.84 0.84
N LYS A 66 -1.45 14.07 2.15
CA LYS A 66 -0.51 15.00 2.78
C LYS A 66 0.20 14.39 3.99
N THR A 67 -0.26 13.25 4.47
CA THR A 67 0.40 12.49 5.55
C THR A 67 1.05 11.24 4.97
N LEU A 68 2.33 11.02 5.25
CA LEU A 68 3.08 9.82 4.88
C LEU A 68 3.61 9.14 6.15
N TYR A 69 3.25 7.87 6.32
CA TYR A 69 3.88 6.98 7.28
C TYR A 69 4.86 6.07 6.57
N PHE A 70 5.98 5.73 7.21
CA PHE A 70 6.96 4.80 6.65
C PHE A 70 7.80 4.19 7.77
N VAL A 71 8.49 3.10 7.47
CA VAL A 71 9.33 2.39 8.44
C VAL A 71 10.76 2.83 8.29
N ARG A 72 11.43 3.18 9.38
CA ARG A 72 12.88 3.31 9.47
C ARG A 72 13.45 2.16 10.30
N SER A 73 14.47 1.50 9.77
CA SER A 73 15.17 0.44 10.49
C SER A 73 16.48 0.93 11.10
N THR A 74 16.87 0.34 12.23
CA THR A 74 18.25 0.43 12.70
C THR A 74 19.22 -0.17 11.67
N PRO A 75 20.49 0.27 11.60
CA PRO A 75 21.43 -0.23 10.59
C PRO A 75 21.66 -1.74 10.58
N ASN A 76 21.46 -2.41 11.72
CA ASN A 76 21.57 -3.86 11.86
C ASN A 76 20.23 -4.60 11.69
N PHE A 77 19.17 -3.89 11.30
CA PHE A 77 17.83 -4.43 11.02
C PHE A 77 17.16 -5.18 12.18
N ASN A 78 17.51 -4.84 13.42
CA ASN A 78 16.96 -5.50 14.62
C ASN A 78 15.76 -4.76 15.23
N PHE A 79 15.52 -3.52 14.83
CA PHE A 79 14.43 -2.68 15.32
C PHE A 79 13.86 -1.83 14.19
N TRP A 80 12.54 -1.74 14.15
CA TRP A 80 11.78 -0.98 13.16
C TRP A 80 10.91 0.05 13.87
N THR A 81 10.91 1.27 13.34
CA THR A 81 10.12 2.37 13.88
C THR A 81 9.26 2.95 12.78
N ILE A 82 7.97 3.13 13.05
CA ILE A 82 7.09 3.84 12.13
C ILE A 82 7.26 5.33 12.37
N LEU A 83 7.68 6.05 11.33
CA LEU A 83 7.78 7.49 11.28
C LEU A 83 6.58 8.08 10.56
N VAL A 84 6.29 9.36 10.83
CA VAL A 84 5.28 10.15 10.13
C VAL A 84 5.89 11.46 9.64
N SER A 85 5.58 11.83 8.39
CA SER A 85 5.92 13.12 7.81
C SER A 85 4.67 13.77 7.22
N GLN A 86 4.61 15.10 7.32
CA GLN A 86 3.54 15.91 6.79
C GLN A 86 4.00 16.72 5.58
N PHE A 87 3.15 16.85 4.58
CA PHE A 87 3.35 17.75 3.45
C PHE A 87 2.71 19.10 3.75
N LYS A 88 3.55 20.10 4.03
CA LYS A 88 3.15 21.47 4.38
C LYS A 88 3.99 22.45 3.58
N ASN A 89 3.37 23.54 3.13
CA ASN A 89 4.07 24.63 2.43
C ASN A 89 4.90 24.15 1.23
N GLY A 90 4.34 23.22 0.43
CA GLY A 90 4.98 22.70 -0.78
C GLY A 90 6.11 21.68 -0.57
N LYS A 91 6.37 21.24 0.67
CA LYS A 91 7.42 20.27 0.98
C LYS A 91 7.05 19.28 2.09
N TRP A 92 7.69 18.12 2.06
CA TRP A 92 7.68 17.19 3.19
C TRP A 92 8.45 17.80 4.37
N GLN A 93 7.90 17.65 5.57
CA GLN A 93 8.57 18.07 6.80
C GLN A 93 9.48 16.95 7.31
N THR A 94 10.44 17.31 8.18
CA THR A 94 11.27 16.34 8.90
C THR A 94 10.38 15.26 9.54
N PRO A 95 10.62 13.97 9.27
CA PRO A 95 9.84 12.89 9.85
C PRO A 95 10.03 12.83 11.37
N GLU A 96 8.93 12.58 12.08
CA GLU A 96 8.90 12.35 13.52
C GLU A 96 8.49 10.90 13.80
N VAL A 97 8.83 10.37 14.98
CA VAL A 97 8.33 9.05 15.40
C VAL A 97 6.80 9.14 15.53
N ALA A 98 6.09 8.20 14.91
CA ALA A 98 4.64 8.16 15.03
C ALA A 98 4.27 7.97 16.52
N PRO A 99 3.24 8.66 17.06
CA PRO A 99 2.96 8.64 18.50
C PRO A 99 2.70 7.26 19.13
N PHE A 100 2.38 6.26 18.32
CA PHE A 100 2.12 4.87 18.73
C PHE A 100 3.33 3.94 18.52
N SER A 101 4.49 4.46 18.09
CA SER A 101 5.68 3.68 17.73
C SER A 101 6.93 4.16 18.47
N GLY A 102 8.01 3.39 18.39
CA GLY A 102 9.32 3.72 18.94
C GLY A 102 9.64 3.03 20.27
N GLU A 103 8.62 2.64 21.04
CA GLU A 103 8.79 1.80 22.22
C GLU A 103 9.02 0.32 21.84
N TYR A 104 8.33 -0.12 20.79
CA TYR A 104 8.40 -1.49 20.29
C TYR A 104 8.85 -1.50 18.83
N SER A 105 9.29 -2.67 18.38
CA SER A 105 9.58 -2.85 16.95
C SER A 105 8.25 -2.95 16.18
N ASP A 106 7.97 -1.92 15.38
CA ASP A 106 6.73 -1.76 14.60
C ASP A 106 7.03 -1.61 13.11
N ALA A 107 6.20 -2.23 12.26
CA ALA A 107 6.39 -2.18 10.81
C ALA A 107 5.08 -2.31 10.03
N ASP A 108 5.19 -2.29 8.71
CA ASP A 108 4.12 -2.53 7.73
C ASP A 108 2.86 -1.67 7.95
N PRO A 109 2.99 -0.33 7.99
CA PRO A 109 1.85 0.54 8.15
C PRO A 109 0.88 0.39 6.96
N PHE A 110 -0.41 0.38 7.25
CA PHE A 110 -1.46 0.35 6.25
C PHE A 110 -2.67 1.17 6.74
N ILE A 111 -3.17 2.06 5.89
CA ILE A 111 -4.33 2.90 6.19
C ILE A 111 -5.45 2.54 5.22
N THR A 112 -6.67 2.37 5.73
CA THR A 112 -7.84 2.13 4.88
C THR A 112 -8.14 3.35 4.01
N ALA A 113 -8.75 3.11 2.84
CA ALA A 113 -9.04 4.17 1.88
C ALA A 113 -10.00 5.25 2.44
N ASP A 114 -10.86 4.88 3.38
CA ASP A 114 -11.74 5.81 4.11
C ASP A 114 -11.03 6.57 5.25
N GLY A 115 -9.77 6.23 5.53
CA GLY A 115 -8.93 6.86 6.54
C GLY A 115 -9.32 6.52 7.97
N LYS A 116 -10.25 5.59 8.19
CA LYS A 116 -10.81 5.30 9.50
C LYS A 116 -10.01 4.28 10.30
N LYS A 117 -9.23 3.42 9.65
CA LYS A 117 -8.46 2.37 10.31
C LYS A 117 -7.00 2.40 9.89
N PHE A 118 -6.13 2.16 10.85
CA PHE A 118 -4.69 1.99 10.68
C PHE A 118 -4.32 0.60 11.16
N PHE A 119 -3.55 -0.14 10.35
CA PHE A 119 -3.02 -1.45 10.68
C PHE A 119 -1.50 -1.42 10.63
N PHE A 120 -0.88 -2.22 11.48
CA PHE A 120 0.57 -2.42 11.50
C PHE A 120 0.90 -3.73 12.21
N ILE A 121 2.14 -4.19 12.03
CA ILE A 121 2.68 -5.30 12.81
C ILE A 121 3.53 -4.78 13.97
N SER A 122 3.50 -5.48 15.10
CA SER A 122 4.29 -5.08 16.28
C SER A 122 4.64 -6.25 17.19
N LYS A 123 5.81 -6.15 17.83
CA LYS A 123 6.29 -7.07 18.88
C LYS A 123 5.79 -6.72 20.29
N ARG A 124 4.95 -5.70 20.43
CA ARG A 124 4.49 -5.29 21.77
C ARG A 124 3.74 -6.37 22.53
N PRO A 125 3.82 -6.39 23.86
CA PRO A 125 3.26 -7.44 24.69
C PRO A 125 1.77 -7.63 24.49
N VAL A 126 1.32 -8.89 24.59
CA VAL A 126 -0.10 -9.24 24.59
C VAL A 126 -0.43 -9.89 25.91
N ALA A 127 -1.43 -9.35 26.63
CA ALA A 127 -1.77 -9.77 27.98
C ALA A 127 -0.56 -9.81 28.93
N GLY A 128 0.33 -8.81 28.82
CA GLY A 128 1.53 -8.66 29.66
C GLY A 128 2.68 -9.62 29.33
N LYS A 129 2.58 -10.40 28.25
CA LYS A 129 3.64 -11.33 27.84
C LYS A 129 4.45 -10.75 26.69
N GLU A 130 5.75 -10.65 26.90
CA GLU A 130 6.74 -10.29 25.88
C GLU A 130 6.68 -11.23 24.68
N LYS A 131 7.01 -10.71 23.50
CA LYS A 131 6.95 -11.45 22.25
C LYS A 131 8.26 -11.40 21.48
N THR A 132 8.64 -12.53 20.88
CA THR A 132 9.74 -12.61 19.92
C THR A 132 9.29 -12.38 18.47
N ASP A 133 8.01 -12.62 18.20
CA ASP A 133 7.34 -12.47 16.92
C ASP A 133 6.37 -11.27 16.92
N THR A 134 5.89 -10.89 15.73
CA THR A 134 4.98 -9.75 15.56
C THR A 134 3.53 -10.21 15.40
N ASP A 135 2.60 -9.49 16.01
CA ASP A 135 1.15 -9.61 15.72
C ASP A 135 0.65 -8.47 14.85
N ILE A 136 -0.54 -8.64 14.25
CA ILE A 136 -1.27 -7.55 13.62
C ILE A 136 -2.07 -6.79 14.67
N TRP A 137 -1.93 -5.48 14.61
CA TRP A 137 -2.66 -4.55 15.45
C TRP A 137 -3.42 -3.52 14.62
N MET A 138 -4.43 -2.93 15.23
CA MET A 138 -5.34 -1.98 14.59
C MET A 138 -5.61 -0.78 15.49
N MET A 139 -5.71 0.40 14.89
CA MET A 139 -6.19 1.63 15.52
C MET A 139 -7.33 2.20 14.69
N GLU A 140 -8.26 2.87 15.36
CA GLU A 140 -9.31 3.63 14.71
C GLU A 140 -9.01 5.13 14.78
N LYS A 141 -9.44 5.87 13.76
CA LYS A 141 -9.34 7.32 13.77
C LYS A 141 -10.42 7.90 14.68
N THR A 142 -9.99 8.56 15.75
CA THR A 142 -10.89 9.20 16.72
C THR A 142 -11.60 10.41 16.10
N ALA A 143 -12.69 10.86 16.74
CA ALA A 143 -13.40 12.07 16.33
C ALA A 143 -12.53 13.35 16.33
N ARG A 144 -11.43 13.36 17.10
CA ARG A 144 -10.46 14.46 17.16
C ARG A 144 -9.36 14.35 16.09
N GLY A 145 -9.39 13.32 15.25
CA GLY A 145 -8.42 13.08 14.18
C GLY A 145 -7.13 12.37 14.60
N ALA A 146 -6.96 12.05 15.88
CA ALA A 146 -5.87 11.21 16.39
C ALA A 146 -6.17 9.72 16.19
N TRP A 147 -5.14 8.87 16.18
CA TRP A 147 -5.32 7.42 16.26
C TRP A 147 -5.68 7.01 17.70
N SER A 148 -6.54 6.01 17.84
CA SER A 148 -6.86 5.39 19.13
C SER A 148 -5.66 4.62 19.68
N GLU A 149 -5.76 4.17 20.94
CA GLU A 149 -4.87 3.15 21.46
C GLU A 149 -4.89 1.91 20.56
N PRO A 150 -3.73 1.27 20.30
CA PRO A 150 -3.73 0.19 19.36
C PRO A 150 -4.18 -1.13 19.99
N GLN A 151 -5.02 -1.85 19.26
CA GLN A 151 -5.66 -3.09 19.70
C GLN A 151 -5.12 -4.31 18.96
N ASN A 152 -4.78 -5.37 19.69
CA ASN A 152 -4.31 -6.62 19.11
C ASN A 152 -5.51 -7.36 18.50
N LEU A 153 -5.39 -7.80 17.24
CA LEU A 153 -6.51 -8.48 16.57
C LEU A 153 -6.65 -9.97 16.94
N GLY A 154 -5.73 -10.52 17.74
CA GLY A 154 -5.74 -11.90 18.19
C GLY A 154 -5.47 -12.93 17.09
N ALA A 155 -4.97 -14.10 17.47
CA ALA A 155 -4.59 -15.15 16.53
C ALA A 155 -5.77 -15.68 15.69
N CYS A 156 -7.01 -15.67 16.21
CA CYS A 156 -8.17 -16.23 15.49
C CYS A 156 -8.57 -15.37 14.27
N GLN A 157 -8.57 -14.04 14.40
CA GLN A 157 -8.86 -13.13 13.28
C GLN A 157 -7.74 -13.17 12.23
N GLN A 158 -6.49 -13.27 12.70
CA GLN A 158 -5.32 -13.42 11.83
C GLN A 158 -5.37 -14.73 11.02
N ARG A 159 -5.77 -15.85 11.64
CA ARG A 159 -5.88 -17.18 10.97
C ARG A 159 -7.11 -17.33 10.09
N ARG A 160 -8.23 -16.65 10.39
CA ARG A 160 -9.50 -16.76 9.62
C ARG A 160 -9.52 -16.00 8.30
N GLY A 161 -8.43 -15.35 7.89
CA GLY A 161 -8.26 -14.85 6.52
C GLY A 161 -9.20 -13.72 6.07
N ARG A 162 -10.20 -13.31 6.86
CA ARG A 162 -11.20 -12.30 6.45
C ARG A 162 -10.69 -10.86 6.43
N MET A 163 -9.69 -10.52 7.23
CA MET A 163 -9.02 -9.20 7.14
C MET A 163 -7.73 -9.27 6.32
N VAL A 164 -7.05 -10.42 6.40
CA VAL A 164 -5.88 -10.71 5.59
C VAL A 164 -6.28 -10.75 4.12
N SER A 165 -7.46 -11.23 3.71
CA SER A 165 -7.84 -11.27 2.29
C SER A 165 -7.83 -9.91 1.64
N ASP A 166 -8.38 -8.86 2.24
CA ASP A 166 -8.56 -7.57 1.56
C ASP A 166 -7.27 -6.75 1.58
N ALA A 167 -6.58 -6.72 2.73
CA ALA A 167 -5.27 -6.09 2.85
C ALA A 167 -4.21 -6.86 2.08
N ARG A 168 -4.18 -8.20 2.14
CA ARG A 168 -3.23 -9.06 1.41
C ARG A 168 -3.59 -9.25 -0.06
N GLN A 169 -4.86 -9.18 -0.49
CA GLN A 169 -5.21 -9.11 -1.92
C GLN A 169 -4.82 -7.77 -2.48
N LYS A 170 -5.04 -6.66 -1.77
CA LYS A 170 -4.53 -5.34 -2.21
C LYS A 170 -3.01 -5.28 -2.20
N TRP A 171 -2.36 -5.82 -1.16
CA TRP A 171 -0.91 -6.01 -1.08
C TRP A 171 -0.42 -6.85 -2.26
N ASN A 172 -0.90 -8.09 -2.41
CA ASN A 172 -0.52 -9.00 -3.49
C ASN A 172 -0.89 -8.46 -4.88
N ALA A 173 -1.94 -7.65 -5.03
CA ALA A 173 -2.31 -7.00 -6.29
C ALA A 173 -1.36 -5.84 -6.62
N LEU A 174 -0.94 -5.03 -5.64
CA LEU A 174 0.09 -4.01 -5.81
C LEU A 174 1.45 -4.65 -6.16
N PHE A 175 1.80 -5.78 -5.53
CA PHE A 175 2.98 -6.57 -5.88
C PHE A 175 2.86 -7.23 -7.28
N ARG A 176 1.69 -7.79 -7.66
CA ARG A 176 1.47 -8.43 -8.98
C ARG A 176 1.37 -7.43 -10.13
N LEU A 177 0.79 -6.25 -9.93
CA LEU A 177 0.72 -5.21 -10.95
C LEU A 177 2.09 -4.54 -11.18
N GLY A 178 2.93 -4.48 -10.13
CA GLY A 178 4.33 -4.10 -10.24
C GLY A 178 5.21 -5.11 -10.99
N THR A 179 4.88 -6.40 -10.95
CA THR A 179 5.63 -7.46 -11.67
C THR A 179 5.08 -7.78 -13.06
N GLN A 180 3.76 -7.73 -13.30
CA GLN A 180 3.19 -8.06 -14.61
C GLN A 180 3.36 -6.95 -15.67
N ARG A 181 3.53 -5.68 -15.28
CA ARG A 181 3.82 -4.63 -16.26
C ARG A 181 5.28 -4.66 -16.76
N ARG A 182 6.12 -5.55 -16.20
CA ARG A 182 7.57 -5.63 -16.47
C ARG A 182 8.00 -6.87 -17.27
N GLU A 183 7.07 -7.61 -17.88
CA GLU A 183 7.38 -8.84 -18.63
C GLU A 183 7.23 -8.73 -20.15
N ARG A 184 7.01 -7.53 -20.69
CA ARG A 184 7.10 -7.26 -22.15
C ARG A 184 8.18 -6.22 -22.49
N ARG A 185 9.45 -6.52 -22.18
CA ARG A 185 10.68 -6.21 -22.96
C ARG A 185 11.91 -6.53 -22.10
N LYS A 186 12.98 -6.98 -22.77
CA LYS A 186 14.10 -7.79 -22.28
C LYS A 186 14.99 -7.08 -21.20
N ARG A 187 15.61 -7.88 -20.30
CA ARG A 187 16.47 -7.52 -19.13
C ARG A 187 17.93 -7.16 -19.50
N PRO A 188 18.86 -6.80 -18.56
CA PRO A 188 18.76 -6.56 -17.09
C PRO A 188 19.39 -5.21 -16.62
N LEU A 189 19.08 -4.64 -15.44
CA LEU A 189 19.82 -4.87 -14.17
C LEU A 189 19.12 -4.11 -13.01
N SER A 190 18.72 -4.84 -11.97
CA SER A 190 18.59 -4.42 -10.55
C SER A 190 17.78 -5.49 -9.80
N LEU A 191 18.37 -6.67 -9.65
CA LEU A 191 17.80 -7.78 -8.87
C LEU A 191 18.85 -8.46 -7.97
N ALA A 192 20.01 -7.84 -7.81
CA ALA A 192 21.14 -8.44 -7.08
C ALA A 192 21.08 -8.21 -5.56
N PHE A 193 20.43 -7.16 -5.04
CA PHE A 193 20.53 -6.84 -3.60
C PHE A 193 19.55 -7.57 -2.67
N TYR A 194 18.41 -8.09 -3.16
CA TYR A 194 17.39 -8.68 -2.27
C TYR A 194 17.43 -10.22 -2.16
N ARG A 195 17.94 -10.92 -3.20
CA ARG A 195 18.00 -12.40 -3.18
C ARG A 195 19.17 -12.98 -2.37
N GLN A 196 20.16 -12.18 -1.98
CA GLN A 196 21.36 -12.68 -1.30
C GLN A 196 21.25 -12.70 0.24
N GLN A 197 20.37 -11.89 0.84
CA GLN A 197 20.19 -11.88 2.31
C GLN A 197 19.25 -12.97 2.82
N ILE A 198 18.23 -13.37 2.05
CA ILE A 198 17.27 -14.40 2.49
C ILE A 198 17.87 -15.82 2.40
N SER A 199 18.81 -16.08 1.49
CA SER A 199 19.41 -17.42 1.36
C SER A 199 20.48 -17.73 2.41
N ARG A 200 21.11 -16.72 3.02
CA ARG A 200 22.10 -16.91 4.11
C ARG A 200 21.45 -17.15 5.47
N ALA A 201 20.28 -16.55 5.75
CA ALA A 201 19.54 -16.81 6.98
C ALA A 201 18.96 -18.25 7.05
N GLY A 202 18.61 -18.84 5.90
CA GLY A 202 18.05 -20.20 5.84
C GLY A 202 19.06 -21.35 5.98
N LYS A 203 20.38 -21.10 5.87
CA LYS A 203 21.42 -22.14 5.94
C LYS A 203 22.13 -22.25 7.31
N LEU A 204 21.91 -21.33 8.23
CA LEU A 204 22.53 -21.37 9.58
C LEU A 204 21.66 -22.07 10.64
N GLY A 205 20.41 -22.45 10.33
CA GLY A 205 19.46 -23.06 11.29
C GLY A 205 19.28 -24.59 11.17
N ARG A 206 20.02 -25.28 10.31
CA ARG A 206 19.98 -26.75 10.19
C ARG A 206 21.40 -27.30 10.10
N ASN A 207 22.01 -27.57 11.24
CA ASN A 207 23.00 -28.63 11.46
C ASN A 207 23.51 -28.56 12.91
N SER A 208 22.97 -29.40 13.80
CA SER A 208 23.71 -30.20 14.80
C SER A 208 22.82 -30.75 15.93
N GLN A 209 22.16 -31.89 15.68
CA GLN A 209 21.95 -33.00 16.62
C GLN A 209 22.17 -34.26 15.76
N HIS A 210 23.00 -35.27 16.03
CA HIS A 210 23.51 -35.87 17.27
C HIS A 210 24.92 -36.49 17.08
N ARG A 211 25.71 -36.56 18.16
CA ARG A 211 26.38 -37.79 18.65
C ARG A 211 27.10 -37.50 19.98
N VAL A 212 26.63 -38.09 21.08
CA VAL A 212 27.20 -39.32 21.66
C VAL A 212 26.02 -40.26 21.90
#